data_AF-A0A7K8P0F3-F1
#
_entry.id   AF-A0A7K8P0F3-F1
#
_cell.length_a   1.000
_cell.length_b   1.000
_cell.length_c   1.000
_cell.angle_alpha   90.00
_cell.angle_beta   90.00
_cell.angle_gamma   90.00
#
_symmetry.space_group_name_H-M   'P 1'
#
loop_
_entity.id
_entity.type
_entity.pdbx_description
1 polymer ?
#
loop_
_entity_poly.entity_id
_entity_poly.type
_entity_poly.pdbx_seq_one_letter_code
_entity_poly.pdbx_strand_id
1 'polypeptide(L)'
;MTSIIKLTTLSGVQEESALCYLLQVDEFRFLLDCGWDENFSMDIIDSLRKHVHQVDAVLLSHPDPLHLGALPYAVGKMGLNCAIYATIPVYKMGQMFMYDLYQSRHNTEDFTLFTLDDVDAAFDKIQQLKFSQIVNLKGKGHGLSITPLPAGHMIGGTIWKIVKDGEEEIVYAVDFNHKREM
;
A
#
# COMPACT_ATOMS: atom_id res chain seq x y z
N MET A 1 -24.68 -12.85 -8.22
CA MET A 1 -24.03 -12.49 -9.49
C MET A 1 -22.55 -12.68 -9.23
N THR A 2 -21.82 -13.49 -10.00
CA THR A 2 -20.41 -13.79 -9.69
C THR A 2 -19.55 -12.55 -9.93
N SER A 3 -18.79 -12.10 -8.92
CA SER A 3 -17.94 -10.92 -9.09
C SER A 3 -16.73 -11.23 -9.96
N ILE A 4 -16.20 -10.20 -10.61
CA ILE A 4 -14.96 -10.32 -11.39
C ILE A 4 -13.79 -9.96 -10.48
N ILE A 5 -12.98 -10.96 -10.11
CA ILE A 5 -11.78 -10.77 -9.31
C ILE A 5 -10.55 -11.01 -10.20
N LYS A 6 -9.68 -10.00 -10.33
CA LYS A 6 -8.44 -10.08 -11.12
C LYS A 6 -7.28 -9.47 -10.34
N LEU A 7 -6.20 -10.22 -10.19
CA LEU A 7 -4.95 -9.74 -9.63
C LEU A 7 -3.94 -9.53 -10.76
N THR A 8 -3.37 -8.34 -10.84
CA THR A 8 -2.24 -8.03 -11.73
C THR A 8 -1.01 -7.74 -10.87
N THR A 9 0.07 -8.47 -11.12
CA THR A 9 1.31 -8.30 -10.39
C THR A 9 2.19 -7.26 -11.07
N LEU A 10 2.43 -6.11 -10.41
CA LEU A 10 3.26 -5.04 -10.95
C LEU A 10 4.74 -5.24 -10.58
N SER A 11 4.99 -5.70 -9.34
CA SER A 11 6.31 -6.13 -8.84
C SER A 11 6.14 -7.17 -7.72
N GLY A 12 7.23 -7.62 -7.08
CA GLY A 12 7.16 -8.52 -5.91
C GLY A 12 7.00 -10.00 -6.27
N VAL A 13 7.32 -10.41 -7.51
CA VAL A 13 7.14 -11.79 -8.00
C VAL A 13 8.48 -12.41 -8.34
N GLN A 14 8.64 -13.70 -8.04
CA GLN A 14 9.83 -14.54 -8.28
C GLN A 14 11.05 -14.23 -7.41
N GLU A 15 11.30 -12.97 -7.09
CA GLU A 15 12.37 -12.54 -6.18
C GLU A 15 11.80 -11.70 -5.04
N GLU A 16 12.47 -11.76 -3.88
CA GLU A 16 12.17 -10.93 -2.72
C GLU A 16 12.46 -9.47 -3.09
N SER A 17 11.41 -8.79 -3.49
CA SER A 17 11.43 -7.44 -4.07
C SER A 17 10.21 -6.68 -3.59
N ALA A 18 10.21 -5.37 -3.81
CA ALA A 18 9.11 -4.50 -3.39
C ALA A 18 7.74 -4.97 -3.87
N LEU A 19 6.77 -4.96 -2.97
CA LEU A 19 5.41 -5.42 -3.22
C LEU A 19 4.56 -4.31 -3.83
N CYS A 20 3.93 -4.63 -4.96
CA CYS A 20 3.00 -3.75 -5.64
C CYS A 20 2.04 -4.59 -6.48
N TYR A 21 0.79 -4.70 -6.04
CA TYR A 21 -0.22 -5.51 -6.72
C TYR A 21 -1.47 -4.70 -7.01
N LEU A 22 -2.07 -4.92 -8.17
CA LEU A 22 -3.34 -4.31 -8.54
C LEU A 22 -4.45 -5.37 -8.48
N LEU A 23 -5.30 -5.28 -7.47
CA LEU A 23 -6.47 -6.14 -7.29
C LEU A 23 -7.72 -5.41 -7.78
N GLN A 24 -8.34 -5.96 -8.82
CA GLN A 24 -9.63 -5.51 -9.32
C GLN A 24 -10.74 -6.41 -8.76
N VAL A 25 -11.74 -5.79 -8.15
CA VAL A 25 -13.01 -6.42 -7.74
C VAL A 25 -14.13 -5.67 -8.44
N ASP A 26 -14.74 -6.32 -9.43
CA ASP A 26 -15.66 -5.73 -10.41
C ASP A 26 -15.04 -4.52 -11.12
N GLU A 27 -15.53 -3.32 -10.86
CA GLU A 27 -15.02 -2.07 -11.44
C GLU A 27 -14.05 -1.33 -10.50
N PHE A 28 -13.94 -1.77 -9.25
CA PHE A 28 -13.12 -1.12 -8.22
C PHE A 28 -11.71 -1.70 -8.23
N ARG A 29 -10.68 -0.84 -8.22
CA ARG A 29 -9.28 -1.28 -8.20
C ARG A 29 -8.57 -0.84 -6.93
N PHE A 30 -8.15 -1.84 -6.16
CA PHE A 30 -7.22 -1.69 -5.05
C PHE A 30 -5.78 -1.79 -5.55
N LEU A 31 -4.96 -0.84 -5.14
CA LEU A 31 -3.51 -1.01 -5.13
C LEU A 31 -3.13 -1.59 -3.76
N LEU A 32 -2.67 -2.84 -3.74
CA LEU A 32 -2.19 -3.53 -2.55
C LEU A 32 -0.67 -3.32 -2.46
N ASP A 33 -0.28 -2.52 -1.48
CA ASP A 33 1.07 -1.99 -1.30
C ASP A 33 1.61 -1.20 -2.51
N CYS A 34 2.57 -0.33 -2.22
CA CYS A 34 3.24 0.54 -3.19
C CYS A 34 4.72 0.64 -2.81
N GLY A 35 5.37 -0.52 -2.77
CA GLY A 35 6.77 -0.67 -2.41
C GLY A 35 7.74 -0.11 -3.45
N TRP A 36 8.97 0.16 -3.00
CA TRP A 36 10.12 0.37 -3.88
C TRP A 36 11.31 -0.45 -3.39
N ASP A 37 12.08 -1.01 -4.31
CA ASP A 37 13.30 -1.75 -4.01
C ASP A 37 14.43 -0.80 -3.58
N GLU A 38 15.47 -1.35 -2.96
CA GLU A 38 16.60 -0.56 -2.45
C GLU A 38 17.35 0.21 -3.54
N ASN A 39 17.27 -0.25 -4.79
CA ASN A 39 17.90 0.40 -5.94
C ASN A 39 17.00 1.43 -6.63
N PHE A 40 15.77 1.61 -6.15
CA PHE A 40 14.76 2.49 -6.73
C PHE A 40 14.55 2.24 -8.24
N SER A 41 14.38 0.98 -8.62
CA SER A 41 14.14 0.56 -10.01
C SER A 41 12.91 1.27 -10.59
N MET A 42 13.11 1.92 -11.74
CA MET A 42 12.04 2.59 -12.48
C MET A 42 11.10 1.60 -13.15
N ASP A 43 11.45 0.31 -13.25
CA ASP A 43 10.57 -0.70 -13.85
C ASP A 43 9.27 -0.86 -13.05
N ILE A 44 9.35 -0.75 -11.72
CA ILE A 44 8.20 -0.77 -10.81
C ILE A 44 7.32 0.46 -11.07
N ILE A 45 7.95 1.64 -11.18
CA ILE A 45 7.27 2.92 -11.42
C ILE A 45 6.59 2.94 -12.78
N ASP A 46 7.26 2.47 -13.83
CA ASP A 46 6.72 2.44 -15.19
C ASP A 46 5.57 1.44 -15.33
N SER A 47 5.61 0.35 -14.56
CA SER A 47 4.50 -0.59 -14.45
C SER A 47 3.31 0.04 -13.74
N LEU A 48 3.53 0.70 -12.60
CA LEU A 48 2.47 1.40 -11.85
C LEU A 48 1.87 2.58 -12.62
N ARG A 49 2.68 3.31 -13.39
CA ARG A 49 2.25 4.51 -14.15
C ARG A 49 1.12 4.22 -15.13
N LYS A 50 1.09 3.02 -15.71
CA LYS A 50 0.02 2.58 -16.63
C LYS A 50 -1.34 2.47 -15.94
N HIS A 51 -1.35 2.30 -14.61
CA HIS A 51 -2.55 2.02 -13.82
C HIS A 51 -2.89 3.12 -12.81
N VAL A 52 -2.00 4.11 -12.57
CA VAL A 52 -2.13 5.10 -11.50
C VAL A 52 -3.48 5.83 -11.48
N HIS A 53 -4.03 6.18 -12.65
CA HIS A 53 -5.33 6.87 -12.77
C HIS A 53 -6.55 5.97 -12.64
N GLN A 54 -6.34 4.65 -12.61
CA GLN A 54 -7.39 3.64 -12.49
C GLN A 54 -7.55 3.13 -11.07
N VAL A 55 -6.62 3.46 -10.15
CA VAL A 55 -6.64 3.04 -8.75
C VAL A 55 -7.68 3.86 -7.99
N ASP A 56 -8.61 3.18 -7.32
CA ASP A 56 -9.67 3.81 -6.54
C ASP A 56 -9.35 3.86 -5.04
N ALA A 57 -8.50 2.94 -4.54
CA ALA A 57 -7.95 2.99 -3.18
C ALA A 57 -6.61 2.26 -3.08
N VAL A 58 -5.78 2.66 -2.12
CA VAL A 58 -4.53 1.97 -1.75
C VAL A 58 -4.69 1.33 -0.37
N LEU A 59 -4.24 0.09 -0.21
CA LEU A 59 -4.14 -0.60 1.07
C LEU A 59 -2.66 -0.84 1.39
N LEU A 60 -2.16 -0.26 2.48
CA LEU A 60 -0.79 -0.47 2.95
C LEU A 60 -0.77 -1.53 4.04
N SER A 61 0.14 -2.51 3.95
CA SER A 61 0.25 -3.63 4.89
C SER A 61 1.30 -3.38 5.98
N HIS A 62 2.49 -2.91 5.61
CA HIS A 62 3.65 -2.74 6.50
C HIS A 62 4.30 -1.36 6.36
N PRO A 63 5.03 -0.88 7.40
CA PRO A 63 5.60 0.47 7.43
C PRO A 63 6.91 0.65 6.64
N ASP A 64 7.52 -0.40 6.13
CA ASP A 64 8.86 -0.38 5.54
C ASP A 64 8.86 -0.01 4.04
N PRO A 65 10.02 0.38 3.48
CA PRO A 65 10.11 0.80 2.08
C PRO A 65 9.69 -0.26 1.05
N LEU A 66 9.81 -1.56 1.36
CA LEU A 66 9.38 -2.62 0.45
C LEU A 66 7.86 -2.68 0.27
N HIS A 67 7.09 -2.04 1.16
CA HIS A 67 5.63 -2.01 1.11
C HIS A 67 5.05 -0.62 0.80
N LEU A 68 5.76 0.47 1.13
CA LEU A 68 5.25 1.83 0.90
C LEU A 68 6.27 2.82 0.29
N GLY A 69 7.47 2.35 -0.09
CA GLY A 69 8.58 3.19 -0.51
C GLY A 69 8.33 4.03 -1.77
N ALA A 70 7.49 3.54 -2.70
CA ALA A 70 7.16 4.27 -3.92
C ALA A 70 5.99 5.24 -3.72
N LEU A 71 5.33 5.24 -2.56
CA LEU A 71 4.13 6.04 -2.30
C LEU A 71 4.37 7.56 -2.41
N PRO A 72 5.45 8.15 -1.86
CA PRO A 72 5.72 9.59 -2.04
C PRO A 72 5.88 9.97 -3.51
N TYR A 73 6.60 9.14 -4.28
CA TYR A 73 6.77 9.33 -5.71
C TYR A 73 5.44 9.21 -6.47
N ALA A 74 4.64 8.20 -6.13
CA ALA A 74 3.34 7.95 -6.77
C ALA A 74 2.36 9.11 -6.53
N VAL A 75 2.31 9.65 -5.31
CA VAL A 75 1.42 10.77 -4.97
C VAL A 75 1.94 12.10 -5.54
N GLY A 76 3.21 12.45 -5.29
CA GLY A 76 3.78 13.75 -5.66
C GLY A 76 4.03 13.91 -7.16
N LYS A 77 4.54 12.86 -7.81
CA LYS A 77 5.01 12.94 -9.21
C LYS A 77 4.11 12.22 -10.22
N MET A 78 3.46 11.12 -9.83
CA MET A 78 2.58 10.36 -10.74
C MET A 78 1.10 10.78 -10.65
N GLY A 79 0.74 11.60 -9.67
CA GLY A 79 -0.62 12.11 -9.51
C GLY A 79 -1.61 11.08 -8.95
N LEU A 80 -1.15 10.11 -8.16
CA LEU A 80 -2.02 9.19 -7.44
C LEU A 80 -2.93 9.98 -6.47
N ASN A 81 -4.23 9.94 -6.72
CA ASN A 81 -5.20 10.75 -6.00
C ASN A 81 -6.43 9.92 -5.61
N CYS A 82 -6.25 9.05 -4.62
CA CYS A 82 -7.29 8.21 -4.05
C CYS A 82 -7.14 8.10 -2.53
N ALA A 83 -8.10 7.45 -1.87
CA ALA A 83 -8.00 7.17 -0.44
C ALA A 83 -6.94 6.08 -0.18
N ILE A 84 -6.05 6.35 0.77
CA ILE A 84 -5.04 5.39 1.22
C ILE A 84 -5.44 4.92 2.61
N TYR A 85 -5.42 3.62 2.84
CA TYR A 85 -5.78 3.02 4.12
C TYR A 85 -4.58 2.30 4.72
N ALA A 86 -4.33 2.58 6.00
CA ALA A 86 -3.27 1.94 6.77
C ALA A 86 -3.65 1.94 8.25
N THR A 87 -3.04 1.08 9.05
CA THR A 87 -3.20 1.16 10.51
C THR A 87 -2.40 2.34 11.07
N ILE A 88 -2.77 2.82 12.27
CA ILE A 88 -2.07 3.94 12.93
C ILE A 88 -0.55 3.72 13.03
N PRO A 89 -0.02 2.53 13.41
CA PRO A 89 1.41 2.34 13.47
C PRO A 89 2.06 2.29 12.08
N VAL A 90 1.39 1.75 11.05
CA VAL A 90 1.90 1.79 9.66
C VAL A 90 2.03 3.23 9.17
N TYR A 91 1.03 4.07 9.46
CA TYR A 91 1.09 5.51 9.17
C TYR A 91 2.29 6.19 9.90
N LYS A 92 2.39 6.04 11.22
CA LYS A 92 3.42 6.74 12.01
C LYS A 92 4.83 6.24 11.71
N MET A 93 5.03 4.93 11.74
CA MET A 93 6.34 4.33 11.50
C MET A 93 6.73 4.44 10.03
N GLY A 94 5.78 4.29 9.12
CA GLY A 94 6.02 4.48 7.69
C GLY A 94 6.53 5.88 7.37
N GLN A 95 5.96 6.91 7.98
CA GLN A 95 6.44 8.28 7.78
C GLN A 95 7.89 8.42 8.26
N MET A 96 8.21 7.82 9.41
CA MET A 96 9.57 7.81 9.94
C MET A 96 10.55 7.04 9.04
N PHE A 97 10.16 5.88 8.50
CA PHE A 97 10.97 5.14 7.53
C PHE A 97 11.26 5.97 6.28
N MET A 98 10.26 6.68 5.75
CA MET A 98 10.46 7.51 4.56
C MET A 98 11.31 8.75 4.81
N TYR A 99 11.19 9.37 5.99
CA TYR A 99 12.09 10.44 6.40
C TYR A 99 13.54 9.96 6.55
N ASP A 100 13.74 8.82 7.22
CA ASP A 100 15.08 8.24 7.40
C ASP A 100 15.69 7.83 6.07
N LEU A 101 14.91 7.21 5.18
CA LEU A 101 15.34 6.83 3.83
C LEU A 101 15.78 8.05 3.02
N TYR A 102 14.98 9.13 3.02
CA TYR A 102 15.34 10.37 2.34
C TYR A 102 16.63 10.95 2.91
N GLN A 103 16.74 11.13 4.23
CA GLN A 103 17.90 11.75 4.86
C GLN A 103 19.18 10.93 4.68
N SER A 104 19.08 9.61 4.78
CA SER A 104 20.20 8.69 4.59
C SER A 104 20.79 8.80 3.17
N ARG A 105 19.92 8.84 2.14
CA ARG A 105 20.35 9.04 0.76
C ARG A 105 20.84 10.46 0.51
N HIS A 106 20.10 11.47 0.95
CA HIS A 106 20.49 12.88 0.76
C HIS A 106 21.85 13.24 1.37
N ASN A 107 22.24 12.58 2.46
CA ASN A 107 23.55 12.75 3.08
C ASN A 107 24.70 12.09 2.31
N THR A 108 24.42 11.14 1.42
CA THR A 108 25.44 10.35 0.71
C THR A 108 25.46 10.62 -0.80
N GLU A 109 24.34 11.04 -1.39
CA GLU A 109 24.16 11.31 -2.81
C GLU A 109 23.16 12.44 -3.09
N ASP A 110 23.16 12.97 -4.31
CA ASP A 110 22.16 13.95 -4.75
C ASP A 110 20.81 13.26 -5.02
N PHE A 111 20.08 12.98 -3.95
CA PHE A 111 18.82 12.24 -4.00
C PHE A 111 17.65 13.14 -4.44
N THR A 112 17.12 12.89 -5.64
CA THR A 112 16.09 13.73 -6.29
C THR A 112 14.79 12.98 -6.64
N LEU A 113 14.66 11.72 -6.23
CA LEU A 113 13.51 10.89 -6.56
C LEU A 113 12.23 11.39 -5.89
N PHE A 114 12.27 11.74 -4.62
CA PHE A 114 11.18 12.39 -3.88
C PHE A 114 11.75 13.30 -2.80
N THR A 115 10.93 14.21 -2.28
CA THR A 115 11.28 15.19 -1.23
C THR A 115 10.53 14.89 0.07
N LEU A 116 10.91 15.56 1.17
CA LEU A 116 10.15 15.47 2.42
C LEU A 116 8.72 16.00 2.26
N ASP A 117 8.51 17.01 1.41
CA ASP A 117 7.17 17.51 1.09
C ASP A 117 6.32 16.46 0.37
N ASP A 118 6.93 15.64 -0.51
CA ASP A 118 6.24 14.52 -1.15
C ASP A 118 5.87 13.42 -0.14
N VAL A 119 6.70 13.20 0.87
CA VAL A 119 6.40 12.29 1.99
C VAL A 119 5.18 12.81 2.75
N ASP A 120 5.21 14.06 3.17
CA ASP A 120 4.10 14.66 3.92
C ASP A 120 2.80 14.65 3.11
N ALA A 121 2.85 15.03 1.83
CA ALA A 121 1.70 15.03 0.94
C ALA A 121 1.09 13.63 0.74
N ALA A 122 1.93 12.57 0.72
CA ALA A 122 1.45 11.20 0.64
C ALA A 122 0.80 10.72 1.94
N PHE A 123 1.44 10.98 3.08
CA PHE A 123 0.97 10.53 4.38
C PHE A 123 -0.28 11.29 4.85
N ASP A 124 -0.45 12.56 4.49
CA ASP A 124 -1.66 13.34 4.82
C ASP A 124 -2.94 12.79 4.17
N LYS A 125 -2.81 12.03 3.07
CA LYS A 125 -3.95 11.36 2.42
C LYS A 125 -4.35 10.04 3.10
N ILE A 126 -3.58 9.57 4.08
CA ILE A 126 -3.79 8.26 4.73
C ILE A 126 -4.90 8.33 5.77
N GLN A 127 -5.92 7.50 5.58
CA GLN A 127 -6.95 7.21 6.57
C GLN A 127 -6.45 6.15 7.54
N GLN A 128 -6.20 6.58 8.78
CA GLN A 128 -5.68 5.74 9.84
C GLN A 128 -6.77 4.84 10.45
N LEU A 129 -6.54 3.53 10.45
CA LEU A 129 -7.47 2.53 10.96
C LEU A 129 -6.94 1.82 12.21
N LYS A 130 -7.86 1.21 12.95
CA LYS A 130 -7.56 0.24 14.02
C LYS A 130 -7.81 -1.18 13.52
N PHE A 131 -7.14 -2.16 14.12
CA PHE A 131 -7.42 -3.56 13.81
C PHE A 131 -8.90 -3.91 14.06
N SER A 132 -9.42 -4.80 13.22
CA SER A 132 -10.81 -5.25 13.19
C SER A 132 -11.84 -4.13 12.93
N GLN A 133 -11.40 -2.92 12.57
CA GLN A 133 -12.30 -1.86 12.14
C GLN A 133 -12.80 -2.13 10.72
N ILE A 134 -14.10 -2.32 10.59
CA ILE A 134 -14.75 -2.49 9.28
C ILE A 134 -14.96 -1.10 8.66
N VAL A 135 -14.43 -0.90 7.46
CA VAL A 135 -14.65 0.31 6.66
C VAL A 135 -15.42 -0.06 5.41
N ASN A 136 -16.65 0.45 5.29
CA ASN A 136 -17.47 0.29 4.09
C ASN A 136 -17.08 1.36 3.07
N LEU A 137 -16.71 0.93 1.86
CA LEU A 137 -16.32 1.81 0.78
C LEU A 137 -17.56 2.47 0.15
N LYS A 138 -17.34 3.66 -0.45
CA LYS A 138 -18.38 4.49 -1.05
C LYS A 138 -18.18 4.60 -2.56
N GLY A 139 -19.19 5.11 -3.26
CA GLY A 139 -19.14 5.32 -4.72
C GLY A 139 -19.02 3.98 -5.47
N LYS A 140 -18.02 3.87 -6.35
CA LYS A 140 -17.75 2.64 -7.11
C LYS A 140 -17.48 1.43 -6.22
N GLY A 141 -17.02 1.65 -4.99
CA GLY A 141 -16.75 0.59 -4.03
C GLY A 141 -17.98 0.15 -3.23
N HIS A 142 -19.20 0.53 -3.62
CA HIS A 142 -20.39 0.12 -2.89
C HIS A 142 -20.50 -1.41 -2.80
N GLY A 143 -20.79 -1.91 -1.60
CA GLY A 143 -20.80 -3.34 -1.31
C GLY A 143 -19.42 -3.91 -0.93
N LEU A 144 -18.33 -3.14 -1.09
CA LEU A 144 -17.01 -3.53 -0.59
C LEU A 144 -16.79 -3.02 0.83
N SER A 145 -16.20 -3.85 1.66
CA SER A 145 -15.67 -3.48 2.95
C SER A 145 -14.24 -3.98 3.12
N ILE A 146 -13.43 -3.19 3.83
CA ILE A 146 -12.05 -3.54 4.18
C ILE A 146 -11.93 -3.64 5.69
N THR A 147 -11.15 -4.60 6.16
CA THR A 147 -10.87 -4.82 7.58
C THR A 147 -9.39 -5.16 7.76
N PRO A 148 -8.61 -4.33 8.47
CA PRO A 148 -7.23 -4.64 8.79
C PRO A 148 -7.18 -5.65 9.95
N LEU A 149 -6.42 -6.72 9.80
CA LEU A 149 -6.15 -7.76 10.79
C LEU A 149 -4.65 -7.77 11.13
N PRO A 150 -4.25 -8.17 12.34
CA PRO A 150 -2.83 -8.16 12.72
C PRO A 150 -2.03 -9.21 11.93
N ALA A 151 -0.96 -8.78 11.26
CA ALA A 151 -0.01 -9.66 10.56
C ALA A 151 1.10 -10.18 11.49
N GLY A 152 1.52 -9.37 12.48
CA GLY A 152 2.48 -9.79 13.52
C GLY A 152 3.97 -9.77 13.12
N HIS A 153 4.33 -9.29 11.92
CA HIS A 153 5.73 -9.21 11.48
C HIS A 153 6.41 -7.89 11.87
N MET A 154 5.76 -6.76 11.59
CA MET A 154 6.18 -5.43 12.07
C MET A 154 5.08 -4.79 12.90
N ILE A 155 5.42 -3.74 13.65
CA ILE A 155 4.43 -3.02 14.45
C ILE A 155 3.34 -2.41 13.55
N GLY A 156 2.09 -2.76 13.83
CA GLY A 156 0.95 -2.38 13.00
C GLY A 156 0.82 -3.15 11.67
N GLY A 157 1.71 -4.10 11.39
CA GLY A 157 1.64 -4.95 10.20
C GLY A 157 0.26 -5.56 10.02
N THR A 158 -0.24 -5.52 8.80
CA THR A 158 -1.66 -5.72 8.49
C THR A 158 -1.89 -6.76 7.41
N ILE A 159 -2.72 -7.75 7.74
CA ILE A 159 -3.42 -8.60 6.77
C ILE A 159 -4.72 -7.87 6.41
N TRP A 160 -4.99 -7.70 5.12
CA TRP A 160 -6.23 -7.06 4.66
C TRP A 160 -7.29 -8.10 4.33
N LYS A 161 -8.42 -8.02 5.02
CA LYS A 161 -9.64 -8.72 4.63
C LYS A 161 -10.54 -7.78 3.83
N ILE A 162 -10.84 -8.15 2.60
CA ILE A 162 -11.72 -7.43 1.68
C ILE A 162 -12.98 -8.30 1.48
N VAL A 163 -14.15 -7.76 1.78
CA VAL A 163 -15.41 -8.48 1.66
C VAL A 163 -16.33 -7.77 0.68
N LYS A 164 -16.86 -8.50 -0.31
CA LYS A 164 -17.84 -8.03 -1.29
C LYS A 164 -19.22 -8.60 -0.96
N ASP A 165 -20.17 -7.71 -0.70
CA ASP A 165 -21.60 -7.99 -0.44
C ASP A 165 -21.87 -9.05 0.65
N GLY A 166 -20.89 -9.29 1.54
CA GLY A 166 -20.98 -10.26 2.63
C GLY A 166 -20.79 -11.72 2.23
N GLU A 167 -20.59 -12.01 0.93
CA GLU A 167 -20.52 -13.38 0.41
C GLU A 167 -19.10 -13.77 -0.02
N GLU A 168 -18.40 -12.85 -0.69
CA GLU A 168 -17.05 -13.11 -1.19
C GLU A 168 -16.00 -12.46 -0.30
N GLU A 169 -15.05 -13.26 0.18
CA GLU A 169 -13.96 -12.83 1.06
C GLU A 169 -12.61 -13.03 0.36
N ILE A 170 -11.86 -11.94 0.21
CA ILE A 170 -10.51 -11.89 -0.34
C ILE A 170 -9.58 -11.48 0.79
N VAL A 171 -8.54 -12.28 1.05
CA VAL A 171 -7.55 -12.01 2.08
C VAL A 171 -6.19 -11.76 1.44
N TYR A 172 -5.64 -10.57 1.66
CA TYR A 172 -4.26 -10.23 1.31
C TYR A 172 -3.39 -10.33 2.56
N ALA A 173 -2.59 -11.40 2.63
CA ALA A 173 -1.74 -11.75 3.76
C ALA A 173 -0.31 -12.01 3.29
N VAL A 174 0.47 -10.94 3.18
CA VAL A 174 1.92 -10.98 2.91
C VAL A 174 2.67 -10.79 4.22
N ASP A 175 3.91 -11.31 4.29
CA ASP A 175 4.86 -11.13 5.40
C ASP A 175 4.22 -11.21 6.79
N PHE A 176 3.42 -12.26 7.04
CA PHE A 176 2.75 -12.46 8.32
C PHE A 176 3.53 -13.43 9.22
N ASN A 177 3.44 -13.21 10.53
CA ASN A 177 4.06 -14.04 11.55
C ASN A 177 3.00 -14.81 12.35
N HIS A 178 3.08 -16.13 12.34
CA HIS A 178 2.21 -17.00 13.12
C HIS A 178 2.70 -17.18 14.57
N LYS A 179 3.96 -16.84 14.86
CA LYS A 179 4.54 -16.95 16.20
C LYS A 179 4.19 -15.71 17.00
N ARG A 180 3.95 -15.91 18.30
CA ARG A 180 3.89 -14.81 19.25
C ARG A 180 5.31 -14.44 19.66
N GLU A 181 5.82 -13.34 19.12
CA GLU A 181 7.09 -12.76 19.56
C GLU A 181 6.86 -11.96 20.85
N MET A 182 7.80 -12.08 21.81
CA MET A 182 7.74 -11.47 23.14
C MET A 182 8.53 -10.18 23.19
#